data_AF-A0A9P6T8R8-F1
#
_entry.id   AF-A0A9P6T8R8-F1
#
_cell.length_a   1.000
_cell.length_b   1.000
_cell.length_c   1.000
_cell.angle_alpha   90.00
_cell.angle_beta   90.00
_cell.angle_gamma   90.00
#
_symmetry.space_group_name_H-M   'P 1'
#
loop_
_entity.id
_entity.type
_entity.pdbx_description
1 polymer ?
#
loop_
_entity_poly.entity_id
_entity_poly.type
_entity_poly.pdbx_seq_one_letter_code
_entity_poly.pdbx_strand_id
1 'polypeptide(L)'
;MQTFKTFLVHFGLVLTSSRLITANKPIFIFNLTSDMKPTDFDNPQSALGKEVKFVVKGQHHKASEYLTLTPSKDVIELGIKITNTSIFVPGDDAKNTQYGFRRTDVLPALDATTAYVGTTIFHQSVRLDPSLPLNLTHGYLLSSIELHDGTHIYDLFTGSDFSADLKPVPTKGSGLLRVRNRKTKDIYHTNFKKNTVYNFAIEVNWDKSTLTVYASENDKELKKVAGP
;
A
#
# COMPACT_ATOMS: atom_id res chain seq x y z
N MET A 1 -9.94 24.30 21.37
CA MET A 1 -9.85 22.83 21.44
C MET A 1 -10.84 22.27 20.42
N GLN A 2 -10.39 22.10 19.18
CA GLN A 2 -11.26 21.83 18.03
C GLN A 2 -11.40 20.32 17.85
N THR A 3 -12.62 19.82 18.03
CA THR A 3 -12.97 18.40 17.89
C THR A 3 -12.90 18.02 16.40
N PHE A 4 -11.84 17.32 15.99
CA PHE A 4 -11.66 16.88 14.61
C PHE A 4 -12.62 15.73 14.29
N LYS A 5 -13.46 15.93 13.27
CA LYS A 5 -14.31 14.90 12.67
C LYS A 5 -13.73 14.52 11.30
N THR A 6 -13.46 13.22 11.16
CA THR A 6 -13.13 12.50 9.92
C THR A 6 -11.66 12.52 9.47
N PHE A 7 -11.04 11.34 9.45
CA PHE A 7 -9.69 11.04 8.96
C PHE A 7 -9.77 10.32 7.61
N LEU A 8 -9.10 10.76 6.57
CA LEU A 8 -8.79 9.89 5.43
C LEU A 8 -7.56 9.06 5.83
N VAL A 9 -7.47 7.80 5.43
CA VAL A 9 -6.28 7.00 5.70
C VAL A 9 -5.65 6.64 4.37
N HIS A 10 -4.39 7.01 4.18
CA HIS A 10 -3.55 6.47 3.13
C HIS A 10 -2.60 5.45 3.75
N PHE A 11 -2.51 4.29 3.13
CA PHE A 11 -1.72 3.16 3.54
C PHE A 11 -0.90 2.76 2.32
N GLY A 12 0.40 2.61 2.54
CA GLY A 12 1.34 2.21 1.52
C GLY A 12 2.01 0.93 1.96
N LEU A 13 1.58 -0.16 1.31
CA LEU A 13 2.38 -1.30 0.88
C LEU A 13 2.63 -2.41 1.92
N VAL A 14 1.88 -3.51 1.80
CA VAL A 14 2.32 -4.83 2.29
C VAL A 14 2.97 -5.57 1.12
N LEU A 15 4.30 -5.56 1.08
CA LEU A 15 5.09 -6.41 0.21
C LEU A 15 5.37 -7.72 0.95
N THR A 16 4.65 -8.78 0.59
CA THR A 16 4.93 -10.14 1.06
C THR A 16 5.75 -10.94 0.05
N SER A 17 5.91 -10.45 -1.18
CA SER A 17 6.86 -10.92 -2.19
C SER A 17 6.55 -10.20 -3.51
N SER A 18 7.43 -9.30 -3.99
CA SER A 18 7.33 -8.80 -5.36
C SER A 18 8.17 -9.63 -6.33
N ARG A 19 7.55 -10.31 -7.30
CA ARG A 19 8.24 -10.87 -8.47
C ARG A 19 7.90 -10.07 -9.72
N LEU A 20 8.74 -9.12 -10.09
CA LEU A 20 8.65 -8.46 -11.40
C LEU A 20 9.13 -9.42 -12.49
N ILE A 21 8.23 -9.94 -13.34
CA ILE A 21 8.59 -10.88 -14.40
C ILE A 21 8.76 -10.14 -15.73
N THR A 22 10.01 -9.88 -16.12
CA THR A 22 10.41 -9.82 -17.52
C THR A 22 11.42 -10.94 -17.71
N ALA A 23 11.07 -11.99 -18.46
CA ALA A 23 11.93 -13.14 -18.80
C ALA A 23 12.94 -13.52 -17.68
N ASN A 24 12.43 -14.09 -16.58
CA ASN A 24 13.16 -14.85 -15.54
C ASN A 24 14.00 -14.12 -14.47
N LYS A 25 13.98 -12.79 -14.32
CA LYS A 25 14.65 -12.15 -13.15
C LYS A 25 13.82 -11.02 -12.52
N PRO A 26 13.59 -11.04 -11.19
CA PRO A 26 12.96 -9.92 -10.50
C PRO A 26 13.85 -8.68 -10.56
N ILE A 27 13.27 -7.55 -10.98
CA ILE A 27 13.91 -6.22 -10.96
C ILE A 27 14.16 -5.77 -9.51
N PHE A 28 13.26 -6.13 -8.60
CA PHE A 28 13.35 -5.83 -7.18
C PHE A 28 12.59 -6.87 -6.35
N ILE A 29 13.16 -7.24 -5.20
CA ILE A 29 12.51 -8.10 -4.20
C ILE A 29 12.64 -7.40 -2.86
N PHE A 30 11.51 -7.03 -2.26
CA PHE A 30 11.49 -6.60 -0.87
C PHE A 30 11.58 -7.81 0.05
N ASN A 31 12.81 -8.24 0.34
CA ASN A 31 13.06 -9.48 1.04
C ASN A 31 13.08 -9.26 2.56
N LEU A 32 12.00 -9.65 3.23
CA LEU A 32 11.92 -9.64 4.69
C LEU A 32 12.46 -10.96 5.24
N THR A 33 13.42 -10.88 6.16
CA THR A 33 14.06 -12.04 6.77
C THR A 33 13.80 -12.09 8.28
N SER A 34 13.91 -13.28 8.88
CA SER A 34 13.57 -13.49 10.30
C SER A 34 14.49 -12.77 11.30
N ASP A 35 15.67 -12.34 10.86
CA ASP A 35 16.62 -11.56 11.65
C ASP A 35 16.32 -10.05 11.63
N MET A 36 15.46 -9.59 10.71
CA MET A 36 15.03 -8.21 10.65
C MET A 36 14.07 -7.89 11.80
N LYS A 37 14.14 -6.64 12.27
CA LYS A 37 13.33 -6.09 13.35
C LYS A 37 12.73 -4.74 12.95
N PRO A 38 11.61 -4.34 13.55
CA PRO A 38 10.99 -3.03 13.29
C PRO A 38 11.95 -1.83 13.37
N THR A 39 12.89 -1.85 14.31
CA THR A 39 13.88 -0.76 14.48
C THR A 39 14.86 -0.65 13.31
N ASP A 40 14.95 -1.65 12.43
CA ASP A 40 15.79 -1.57 11.23
C ASP A 40 15.24 -0.52 10.25
N PHE A 41 13.93 -0.28 10.23
CA PHE A 41 13.33 0.84 9.48
C PHE A 41 13.77 2.23 9.98
N ASP A 42 14.27 2.33 11.21
CA ASP A 42 14.82 3.58 11.76
C ASP A 42 16.32 3.76 11.46
N ASN A 43 16.96 2.72 10.91
CA ASN A 43 18.38 2.72 10.60
C ASN A 43 18.61 2.50 9.10
N PRO A 44 18.91 3.55 8.31
CA PRO A 44 19.13 3.42 6.87
C PRO A 44 20.36 2.56 6.50
N GLN A 45 21.23 2.24 7.47
CA GLN A 45 22.39 1.38 7.26
C GLN A 45 22.12 -0.11 7.56
N SER A 46 20.97 -0.44 8.15
CA SER A 46 20.56 -1.83 8.36
C SER A 46 20.29 -2.54 7.03
N ALA A 47 20.25 -3.87 7.04
CA ALA A 47 19.92 -4.65 5.84
C ALA A 47 18.54 -4.25 5.28
N LEU A 48 17.52 -4.17 6.13
CA LEU A 48 16.18 -3.73 5.73
C LEU A 48 16.12 -2.25 5.34
N GLY A 49 16.83 -1.38 6.07
CA GLY A 49 16.85 0.06 5.81
C GLY A 49 17.40 0.41 4.43
N LYS A 50 18.33 -0.38 3.89
CA LYS A 50 18.86 -0.21 2.51
C LYS A 50 17.84 -0.54 1.43
N GLU A 51 16.85 -1.39 1.71
CA GLU A 51 15.77 -1.75 0.80
C GLU A 51 14.61 -0.72 0.81
N VAL A 52 14.69 0.30 1.66
CA VAL A 52 13.65 1.32 1.85
C VAL A 52 14.19 2.69 1.50
N LYS A 53 13.57 3.33 0.51
CA LYS A 53 13.89 4.71 0.13
C LYS A 53 13.40 5.71 1.16
N PHE A 54 12.18 5.50 1.66
CA PHE A 54 11.54 6.40 2.59
C PHE A 54 10.41 5.70 3.35
N VAL A 55 10.16 6.13 4.59
CA VAL A 55 8.96 5.75 5.34
C VAL A 55 8.16 7.00 5.61
N VAL A 56 6.95 7.08 5.04
CA VAL A 56 5.97 8.09 5.43
C VAL A 56 5.44 7.70 6.80
N LYS A 57 5.48 8.63 7.74
CA LYS A 57 5.10 8.39 9.14
C LYS A 57 4.69 9.70 9.83
N GLY A 58 4.17 9.59 11.04
CA GLY A 58 3.93 10.73 11.91
C GLY A 58 5.17 11.59 12.14
N GLN A 59 5.01 12.92 12.14
CA GLN A 59 6.11 13.84 12.48
C GLN A 59 6.67 13.52 13.88
N HIS A 60 7.99 13.57 14.05
CA HIS A 60 8.71 13.27 15.30
C HIS A 60 8.58 11.83 15.84
N HIS A 61 7.90 10.93 15.13
CA HIS A 61 7.81 9.52 15.51
C HIS A 61 8.82 8.67 14.73
N LYS A 62 9.18 7.52 15.29
CA LYS A 62 9.99 6.49 14.62
C LYS A 62 9.12 5.63 13.70
N ALA A 63 9.72 5.07 12.64
CA ALA A 63 9.04 4.13 11.75
C ALA A 63 8.64 2.85 12.50
N SER A 64 9.49 2.38 13.41
CA SER A 64 9.22 1.20 14.24
C SER A 64 8.01 1.32 15.18
N GLU A 65 7.46 2.51 15.37
CA GLU A 65 6.20 2.70 16.13
C GLU A 65 4.96 2.32 15.32
N TYR A 66 5.08 2.31 13.99
CA TYR A 66 3.97 2.03 13.05
C TYR A 66 4.17 0.74 12.25
N LEU A 67 5.42 0.26 12.16
CA LEU A 67 5.78 -0.92 11.40
C LEU A 67 6.10 -2.08 12.34
N THR A 68 5.63 -3.27 11.98
CA THR A 68 5.89 -4.52 12.70
C THR A 68 6.30 -5.60 11.71
N LEU A 69 7.02 -6.61 12.19
CA LEU A 69 7.35 -7.79 11.42
C LEU A 69 6.78 -9.00 12.14
N THR A 70 6.04 -9.86 11.42
CA THR A 70 5.52 -11.08 12.04
C THR A 70 6.66 -12.05 12.32
N PRO A 71 6.81 -12.56 13.55
CA PRO A 71 7.82 -13.55 13.86
C PRO A 71 7.39 -14.91 13.32
N SER A 72 7.76 -15.22 12.07
CA SER A 72 7.48 -16.51 11.42
C SER A 72 8.76 -17.02 10.73
N LYS A 73 8.90 -18.33 10.57
CA LYS A 73 10.04 -18.91 9.84
C LYS A 73 9.74 -19.09 8.35
N ASP A 74 8.47 -19.05 7.96
CA ASP A 74 8.03 -19.38 6.59
C ASP A 74 7.82 -18.10 5.76
N VAL A 75 6.97 -17.19 6.25
CA VAL A 75 6.67 -15.91 5.60
C VAL A 75 6.67 -14.82 6.65
N ILE A 76 7.59 -13.86 6.48
CA ILE A 76 7.59 -12.62 7.27
C ILE A 76 6.66 -11.63 6.60
N GLU A 77 5.68 -11.14 7.34
CA GLU A 77 4.79 -10.08 6.91
C GLU A 77 5.20 -8.76 7.53
N LEU A 78 5.16 -7.71 6.72
CA LEU A 78 5.21 -6.33 7.18
C LEU A 78 3.81 -5.92 7.65
N GLY A 79 3.65 -5.79 8.96
CA GLY A 79 2.47 -5.17 9.54
C GLY A 79 2.61 -3.65 9.55
N ILE A 80 1.61 -2.95 9.02
CA ILE A 80 1.57 -1.50 8.97
C ILE A 80 0.37 -1.02 9.78
N LYS A 81 0.59 -0.04 10.64
CA LYS A 81 -0.43 0.52 11.52
C LYS A 81 -0.57 2.02 11.29
N ILE A 82 -1.80 2.47 11.34
CA ILE A 82 -2.19 3.88 11.38
C ILE A 82 -2.71 4.22 12.77
N THR A 83 -2.42 5.40 13.26
CA THR A 83 -2.89 5.89 14.57
C THR A 83 -3.30 7.36 14.45
N ASN A 84 -3.76 7.94 15.56
CA ASN A 84 -3.99 9.38 15.63
C ASN A 84 -2.71 10.22 15.43
N THR A 85 -1.52 9.63 15.58
CA THR A 85 -0.24 10.31 15.39
C THR A 85 0.36 10.12 14.01
N SER A 86 -0.26 9.32 13.13
CA SER A 86 0.17 9.12 11.73
C SER A 86 -0.10 10.36 10.84
N ILE A 87 0.18 11.57 11.31
CA ILE A 87 0.07 12.82 10.54
C ILE A 87 1.41 13.07 9.85
N PHE A 88 1.42 12.96 8.53
CA PHE A 88 2.62 13.24 7.75
C PHE A 88 2.82 14.74 7.54
N VAL A 89 4.08 15.17 7.66
CA VAL A 89 4.53 16.54 7.43
C VAL A 89 5.62 16.50 6.36
N PRO A 90 5.26 16.68 5.07
CA PRO A 90 6.21 16.65 3.96
C PRO A 90 7.35 17.65 4.15
N GLY A 91 8.58 17.17 4.02
CA GLY A 91 9.79 17.98 4.17
C GLY A 91 10.00 18.55 5.57
N ASP A 92 9.30 18.02 6.58
CA ASP A 92 9.26 18.55 7.95
C ASP A 92 8.84 20.03 8.05
N ASP A 93 8.19 20.57 7.00
CA ASP A 93 7.60 21.91 7.00
C ASP A 93 6.16 21.83 7.50
N ALA A 94 5.91 22.40 8.67
CA ALA A 94 4.59 22.43 9.30
C ALA A 94 3.49 23.04 8.40
N LYS A 95 3.82 23.89 7.42
CA LYS A 95 2.86 24.43 6.44
C LYS A 95 2.31 23.35 5.51
N ASN A 96 3.05 22.27 5.30
CA ASN A 96 2.67 21.15 4.43
C ASN A 96 1.91 20.05 5.19
N THR A 97 1.63 20.23 6.48
CA THR A 97 1.01 19.20 7.34
C THR A 97 -0.28 18.65 6.73
N GLN A 98 -0.34 17.32 6.57
CA GLN A 98 -1.45 16.62 5.94
C GLN A 98 -2.52 16.20 6.96
N TYR A 99 -3.23 17.16 7.55
CA TYR A 99 -4.28 16.87 8.56
C TYR A 99 -5.45 16.04 8.04
N GLY A 100 -5.73 16.12 6.73
CA GLY A 100 -6.78 15.36 6.09
C GLY A 100 -6.52 13.85 6.08
N PHE A 101 -5.26 13.44 6.30
CA PHE A 101 -4.83 12.05 6.14
C PHE A 101 -4.19 11.49 7.41
N ARG A 102 -4.27 10.16 7.54
CA ARG A 102 -3.36 9.34 8.33
C ARG A 102 -2.52 8.52 7.38
N ARG A 103 -1.21 8.63 7.49
CA ARG A 103 -0.27 7.99 6.57
C ARG A 103 0.77 7.16 7.29
N THR A 104 0.91 5.93 6.85
CA THR A 104 2.10 5.12 7.08
C THR A 104 2.35 4.34 5.82
N ASP A 105 3.41 4.72 5.12
CA ASP A 105 3.75 4.17 3.80
C ASP A 105 5.21 3.75 3.80
N VAL A 106 5.51 2.58 3.26
CA VAL A 106 6.90 2.15 3.00
C VAL A 106 7.17 2.30 1.51
N LEU A 107 8.13 3.15 1.15
CA LEU A 107 8.57 3.33 -0.23
C LEU A 107 9.83 2.48 -0.44
N PRO A 108 9.78 1.44 -1.27
CA PRO A 108 10.95 0.62 -1.54
C PRO A 108 12.05 1.41 -2.27
N ALA A 109 13.30 1.02 -2.08
CA ALA A 109 14.47 1.53 -2.79
C ALA A 109 14.55 0.99 -4.24
N LEU A 110 13.45 1.14 -4.97
CA LEU A 110 13.29 0.71 -6.35
C LEU A 110 14.02 1.66 -7.31
N ASP A 111 14.74 1.09 -8.28
CA ASP A 111 15.31 1.85 -9.39
C ASP A 111 14.23 2.20 -10.42
N ALA A 112 13.88 3.49 -10.47
CA ALA A 112 12.87 4.01 -11.38
C ALA A 112 13.24 3.84 -12.87
N THR A 113 14.53 3.76 -13.20
CA THR A 113 14.99 3.63 -14.59
C THR A 113 14.71 2.24 -15.17
N THR A 114 14.53 1.24 -14.31
CA THR A 114 14.22 -0.14 -14.70
C THR A 114 12.79 -0.53 -14.36
N ALA A 115 12.20 0.04 -13.31
CA ALA A 115 10.86 -0.34 -12.88
C ALA A 115 9.71 0.35 -13.62
N TYR A 116 9.96 1.44 -14.34
CA TYR A 116 8.90 2.22 -15.00
C TYR A 116 9.06 2.27 -16.53
N VAL A 117 9.54 1.18 -17.12
CA VAL A 117 9.80 1.07 -18.56
C VAL A 117 9.19 -0.22 -19.14
N GLY A 118 8.74 -0.18 -20.39
CA GLY A 118 8.21 -1.35 -21.09
C GLY A 118 6.98 -1.95 -20.41
N THR A 119 7.09 -3.21 -19.97
CA THR A 119 6.05 -3.89 -19.18
C THR A 119 6.61 -4.35 -17.85
N THR A 120 5.89 -4.05 -16.78
CA THR A 120 6.34 -4.27 -15.41
C THR A 120 5.20 -4.85 -14.58
N ILE A 121 5.44 -5.90 -13.79
CA ILE A 121 4.42 -6.54 -12.96
C ILE A 121 4.70 -6.35 -11.47
N PHE A 122 3.83 -5.63 -10.77
CA PHE A 122 3.94 -5.38 -9.34
C PHE A 122 3.17 -6.45 -8.57
N HIS A 123 3.89 -7.32 -7.87
CA HIS A 123 3.31 -8.35 -7.01
C HIS A 123 3.23 -7.87 -5.56
N GLN A 124 2.09 -8.11 -4.92
CA GLN A 124 1.85 -7.82 -3.51
C GLN A 124 0.74 -8.72 -2.98
N SER A 125 0.84 -9.13 -1.71
CA SER A 125 -0.26 -9.78 -1.02
C SER A 125 -0.62 -9.01 0.25
N VAL A 126 -1.91 -8.80 0.44
CA VAL A 126 -2.46 -8.04 1.57
C VAL A 126 -3.41 -8.90 2.36
N ARG A 127 -3.37 -8.78 3.69
CA ARG A 127 -4.45 -9.22 4.57
C ARG A 127 -4.69 -8.15 5.62
N LEU A 128 -5.95 -7.98 6.03
CA LEU A 128 -6.23 -7.12 7.17
C LEU A 128 -6.14 -7.91 8.46
N ASP A 129 -5.65 -7.26 9.50
CA ASP A 129 -5.63 -7.83 10.85
C ASP A 129 -7.06 -7.86 11.42
N PRO A 130 -7.63 -9.05 11.69
CA PRO A 130 -8.98 -9.16 12.25
C PRO A 130 -9.11 -8.58 13.66
N SER A 131 -8.00 -8.41 14.39
CA SER A 131 -7.98 -7.79 15.72
C SER A 131 -8.01 -6.26 15.67
N LEU A 132 -7.69 -5.68 14.50
CA LEU A 132 -7.67 -4.24 14.25
C LEU A 132 -8.51 -3.91 12.98
N PRO A 133 -9.84 -4.10 13.02
CA PRO A 133 -10.68 -3.91 11.86
C PRO A 133 -10.68 -2.45 11.38
N LEU A 134 -10.68 -2.27 10.06
CA LEU A 134 -10.82 -0.94 9.46
C LEU A 134 -12.22 -0.37 9.69
N ASN A 135 -12.30 0.95 9.87
CA ASN A 135 -13.56 1.67 9.88
C ASN A 135 -13.93 2.05 8.44
N LEU A 136 -14.78 1.24 7.81
CA LEU A 136 -15.12 1.36 6.39
C LEU A 136 -15.94 2.61 6.02
N THR A 137 -16.30 3.47 6.98
CA THR A 137 -16.77 4.84 6.69
C THR A 137 -15.67 5.75 6.15
N HIS A 138 -14.41 5.31 6.24
CA HIS A 138 -13.25 5.98 5.69
C HIS A 138 -12.72 5.23 4.47
N GLY A 139 -12.07 5.98 3.58
CA GLY A 139 -11.30 5.41 2.49
C GLY A 139 -9.90 5.01 2.94
N TYR A 140 -9.42 3.90 2.39
CA TYR A 140 -8.08 3.36 2.62
C TYR A 140 -7.43 3.09 1.27
N LEU A 141 -6.48 3.93 0.89
CA LEU A 141 -5.49 3.54 -0.12
C LEU A 141 -4.58 2.51 0.52
N LEU A 142 -4.35 1.33 -0.06
CA LEU A 142 -3.49 0.26 0.49
C LEU A 142 -2.16 0.13 -0.25
N SER A 143 -2.14 0.54 -1.51
CA SER A 143 -0.96 0.52 -2.38
C SER A 143 -1.27 1.37 -3.60
N SER A 144 -0.28 2.10 -4.11
CA SER A 144 -0.41 2.86 -5.36
C SER A 144 0.96 3.07 -6.02
N ILE A 145 0.93 3.49 -7.28
CA ILE A 145 2.05 4.17 -7.91
C ILE A 145 1.63 5.62 -8.10
N GLU A 146 2.17 6.50 -7.26
CA GLU A 146 1.91 7.94 -7.27
C GLU A 146 2.73 8.67 -8.35
N LEU A 147 2.08 9.55 -9.09
CA LEU A 147 2.69 10.50 -10.01
C LEU A 147 2.96 11.83 -9.31
N HIS A 148 3.81 12.66 -9.91
CA HIS A 148 4.17 13.96 -9.35
C HIS A 148 2.98 14.92 -9.14
N ASP A 149 1.85 14.68 -9.82
CA ASP A 149 0.61 15.46 -9.70
C ASP A 149 -0.32 14.94 -8.60
N GLY A 150 0.12 13.92 -7.85
CA GLY A 150 -0.67 13.24 -6.81
C GLY A 150 -1.71 12.26 -7.36
N THR A 151 -1.78 12.06 -8.68
CA THR A 151 -2.64 11.01 -9.26
C THR A 151 -1.95 9.65 -9.19
N HIS A 152 -2.73 8.58 -9.25
CA HIS A 152 -2.21 7.22 -9.20
C HIS A 152 -2.29 6.55 -10.57
N ILE A 153 -1.26 5.82 -11.01
CA ILE A 153 -1.36 4.95 -12.20
C ILE A 153 -2.44 3.89 -11.97
N TYR A 154 -2.34 3.24 -10.81
CA TYR A 154 -3.37 2.43 -10.21
C TYR A 154 -3.33 2.60 -8.70
N ASP A 155 -4.39 2.20 -8.03
CA ASP A 155 -4.33 1.92 -6.61
C ASP A 155 -5.12 0.68 -6.20
N LEU A 156 -4.73 0.13 -5.05
CA LEU A 156 -5.49 -0.83 -4.28
C LEU A 156 -6.22 -0.04 -3.19
N PHE A 157 -7.54 -0.16 -3.11
CA PHE A 157 -8.37 0.66 -2.24
C PHE A 157 -9.44 -0.17 -1.53
N THR A 158 -9.80 0.20 -0.30
CA THR A 158 -10.95 -0.32 0.42
C THR A 158 -11.65 0.78 1.22
N GLY A 159 -12.87 0.53 1.69
CA GLY A 159 -13.66 1.52 2.42
C GLY A 159 -14.32 2.55 1.51
N SER A 160 -14.85 3.61 2.12
CA SER A 160 -15.63 4.64 1.45
C SER A 160 -14.83 5.47 0.47
N ASP A 161 -15.44 5.82 -0.66
CA ASP A 161 -14.90 6.85 -1.54
C ASP A 161 -14.88 8.22 -0.85
N PHE A 162 -13.94 9.05 -1.26
CA PHE A 162 -13.88 10.42 -0.76
C PHE A 162 -15.08 11.22 -1.24
N SER A 163 -15.73 11.92 -0.32
CA SER A 163 -16.78 12.89 -0.61
C SER A 163 -16.37 14.27 -0.11
N ALA A 164 -16.65 15.30 -0.90
CA ALA A 164 -16.33 16.69 -0.56
C ALA A 164 -17.09 17.21 0.67
N ASP A 165 -18.19 16.55 1.07
CA ASP A 165 -18.97 16.91 2.26
C ASP A 165 -18.36 16.38 3.57
N LEU A 166 -17.26 15.62 3.49
CA LEU A 166 -16.46 15.10 4.61
C LEU A 166 -17.27 14.27 5.63
N LYS A 167 -18.43 13.76 5.22
CA LYS A 167 -19.27 12.92 6.08
C LYS A 167 -18.70 11.49 6.07
N PRO A 168 -18.47 10.88 7.25
CA PRO A 168 -18.01 9.50 7.34
C PRO A 168 -19.20 8.57 7.10
N VAL A 169 -19.65 8.45 5.85
CA VAL A 169 -20.74 7.57 5.45
C VAL A 169 -20.20 6.44 4.56
N PRO A 170 -20.63 5.18 4.76
CA PRO A 170 -20.29 4.08 3.86
C PRO A 170 -20.74 4.38 2.43
N THR A 171 -19.83 4.31 1.45
CA THR A 171 -20.23 4.30 0.02
C THR A 171 -20.58 2.88 -0.43
N LYS A 172 -21.19 2.75 -1.61
CA LYS A 172 -21.60 1.46 -2.19
C LYS A 172 -20.44 0.45 -2.28
N GLY A 173 -19.19 0.92 -2.42
CA GLY A 173 -17.99 0.09 -2.51
C GLY A 173 -17.23 -0.11 -1.19
N SER A 174 -17.77 0.35 -0.06
CA SER A 174 -17.04 0.37 1.22
C SER A 174 -16.61 -1.00 1.75
N GLY A 175 -17.35 -2.07 1.42
CA GLY A 175 -17.01 -3.46 1.75
C GLY A 175 -16.14 -4.19 0.73
N LEU A 176 -15.63 -3.48 -0.29
CA LEU A 176 -14.87 -4.07 -1.38
C LEU A 176 -13.38 -3.74 -1.28
N LEU A 177 -12.55 -4.73 -1.58
CA LEU A 177 -11.16 -4.50 -1.95
C LEU A 177 -11.09 -4.29 -3.48
N ARG A 178 -10.61 -3.14 -3.91
CA ARG A 178 -10.76 -2.61 -5.26
C ARG A 178 -9.40 -2.30 -5.87
N VAL A 179 -9.18 -2.71 -7.12
CA VAL A 179 -8.11 -2.15 -7.94
C VAL A 179 -8.74 -1.07 -8.81
N ARG A 180 -8.24 0.16 -8.72
CA ARG A 180 -8.73 1.30 -9.48
C ARG A 180 -7.66 1.80 -10.44
N ASN A 181 -8.08 2.29 -11.60
CA ASN A 181 -7.19 2.91 -12.58
C ASN A 181 -6.97 4.40 -12.25
N ARG A 182 -6.17 5.10 -13.08
CA ARG A 182 -5.91 6.54 -12.94
C ARG A 182 -7.14 7.45 -12.90
N LYS A 183 -8.28 7.01 -13.43
CA LYS A 183 -9.55 7.76 -13.34
C LYS A 183 -10.34 7.40 -12.08
N THR A 184 -9.73 6.71 -11.12
CA THR A 184 -10.35 6.16 -9.90
C THR A 184 -11.52 5.20 -10.18
N LYS A 185 -11.61 4.67 -11.42
CA LYS A 185 -12.61 3.69 -11.80
C LYS A 185 -12.15 2.30 -11.36
N ASP A 186 -13.01 1.59 -10.65
CA ASP A 186 -12.83 0.18 -10.33
C ASP A 186 -12.65 -0.64 -11.63
N ILE A 187 -11.51 -1.31 -11.77
CA ILE A 187 -11.23 -2.24 -12.87
C ILE A 187 -11.31 -3.70 -12.42
N TYR A 188 -11.16 -3.95 -11.13
CA TYR A 188 -11.41 -5.24 -10.48
C TYR A 188 -11.81 -5.00 -9.02
N HIS A 189 -12.65 -5.86 -8.46
CA HIS A 189 -12.94 -5.86 -7.03
C HIS A 189 -13.28 -7.26 -6.52
N THR A 190 -13.09 -7.46 -5.21
CA THR A 190 -13.58 -8.63 -4.48
C THR A 190 -14.16 -8.20 -3.14
N ASN A 191 -15.05 -9.02 -2.58
CA ASN A 191 -15.61 -8.78 -1.27
C ASN A 191 -14.55 -8.96 -0.18
N PHE A 192 -14.61 -8.09 0.82
CA PHE A 192 -13.79 -8.23 2.00
C PHE A 192 -14.19 -9.47 2.81
N LYS A 193 -13.21 -10.32 3.13
CA LYS A 193 -13.34 -11.58 3.86
C LYS A 193 -12.33 -11.57 5.00
N LYS A 194 -12.77 -11.99 6.18
CA LYS A 194 -11.88 -12.15 7.33
C LYS A 194 -10.83 -13.22 7.04
N ASN A 195 -9.63 -13.06 7.61
CA ASN A 195 -8.55 -14.05 7.55
C ASN A 195 -8.19 -14.51 6.12
N THR A 196 -8.32 -13.61 5.15
CA THR A 196 -8.01 -13.91 3.75
C THR A 196 -6.78 -13.12 3.32
N VAL A 197 -5.82 -13.82 2.72
CA VAL A 197 -4.71 -13.19 2.01
C VAL A 197 -5.17 -12.94 0.58
N TYR A 198 -5.09 -11.70 0.13
CA TYR A 198 -5.40 -11.32 -1.24
C TYR A 198 -4.11 -11.10 -1.99
N ASN A 199 -3.84 -11.91 -3.01
CA ASN A 199 -2.66 -11.77 -3.84
C ASN A 199 -3.04 -10.96 -5.08
N PHE A 200 -2.19 -10.00 -5.44
CA PHE A 200 -2.31 -9.21 -6.64
C PHE A 200 -1.00 -9.24 -7.41
N ALA A 201 -1.10 -9.34 -8.72
CA ALA A 201 -0.05 -8.94 -9.64
C ALA A 201 -0.64 -7.94 -10.63
N ILE A 202 -0.13 -6.71 -10.62
CA ILE A 202 -0.63 -5.62 -11.46
C ILE A 202 0.44 -5.34 -12.51
N GLU A 203 0.14 -5.76 -13.73
CA GLU A 203 0.96 -5.48 -14.91
C GLU A 203 0.65 -4.07 -15.40
N VAL A 204 1.68 -3.25 -15.50
CA VAL A 204 1.64 -1.93 -16.10
C VAL A 204 2.44 -2.01 -17.40
N ASN A 205 1.76 -1.77 -18.53
CA ASN A 205 2.43 -1.53 -19.79
C ASN A 205 2.61 -0.02 -19.96
N TRP A 206 3.83 0.46 -19.74
CA TRP A 206 4.18 1.88 -19.76
C TRP A 206 4.08 2.46 -21.17
N ASP A 207 4.44 1.67 -22.19
CA ASP A 207 4.42 2.10 -23.59
C ASP A 207 2.99 2.25 -24.13
N LYS A 208 2.08 1.37 -23.71
CA LYS A 208 0.67 1.34 -24.15
C LYS A 208 -0.29 2.01 -23.17
N SER A 209 0.19 2.40 -21.99
CA SER A 209 -0.64 2.94 -20.90
C SER A 209 -1.82 2.03 -20.53
N THR A 210 -1.58 0.72 -20.42
CA THR A 210 -2.60 -0.28 -20.07
C THR A 210 -2.28 -0.98 -18.75
N LEU A 211 -3.33 -1.45 -18.07
CA LEU A 211 -3.24 -2.26 -16.85
C LEU A 211 -3.82 -3.65 -17.09
N THR A 212 -3.11 -4.70 -16.68
CA THR A 212 -3.65 -6.06 -16.52
C THR A 212 -3.61 -6.44 -15.05
N VAL A 213 -4.74 -6.90 -14.51
CA VAL A 213 -4.84 -7.31 -13.10
C VAL A 213 -4.91 -8.83 -13.05
N TYR A 214 -4.00 -9.41 -12.29
CA TYR A 214 -4.07 -10.78 -11.84
C TYR A 214 -4.37 -10.80 -10.35
N ALA A 215 -5.26 -11.69 -9.92
CA ALA A 215 -5.62 -11.80 -8.52
C ALA A 215 -5.90 -13.25 -8.11
N SER A 216 -5.67 -13.54 -6.83
CA SER A 216 -6.09 -14.78 -6.19
C SER A 216 -6.29 -14.58 -4.69
N GLU A 217 -6.77 -15.61 -4.00
CA GLU A 217 -6.96 -15.62 -2.55
C GLU A 217 -6.19 -16.80 -1.95
N ASN A 218 -5.53 -16.54 -0.83
CA ASN A 218 -4.72 -17.50 -0.07
C ASN A 218 -3.69 -18.19 -0.98
N ASP A 219 -3.59 -19.51 -0.91
CA ASP A 219 -2.57 -20.28 -1.65
C ASP A 219 -2.97 -20.57 -3.11
N LYS A 220 -4.04 -19.95 -3.61
CA LYS A 220 -4.48 -20.16 -5.00
C LYS A 220 -3.58 -19.44 -5.98
N GLU A 221 -3.37 -20.04 -7.14
CA GLU A 221 -2.66 -19.42 -8.26
C GLU A 221 -3.34 -18.13 -8.73
N LEU A 222 -2.52 -17.14 -9.08
CA LEU A 222 -2.95 -15.89 -9.70
C LEU A 222 -3.66 -16.15 -11.03
N LYS A 223 -4.81 -15.53 -11.23
CA LYS A 223 -5.56 -15.57 -12.50
C LYS A 223 -5.73 -14.17 -13.04
N LYS A 224 -5.68 -14.00 -14.36
CA LYS A 224 -6.06 -12.74 -15.01
C LYS A 224 -7.55 -12.48 -14.74
N VAL A 225 -7.85 -11.36 -14.09
CA VAL A 225 -9.21 -10.97 -13.69
C VAL A 225 -9.69 -9.67 -14.34
N ALA A 226 -8.77 -8.85 -14.84
CA ALA A 226 -9.09 -7.65 -15.61
C ALA A 226 -7.91 -7.24 -16.50
N GLY A 227 -8.15 -6.33 -17.44
CA GLY A 227 -7.16 -5.79 -18.36
C GLY A 227 -7.58 -5.91 -19.82
N PRO A 228 -6.76 -5.43 -20.76
CA PRO A 228 -7.00 -5.60 -22.19
C PRO A 228 -6.98 -7.08 -22.59
#